data_AF-A0A963LA64-F1
#
_entry.id   AF-A0A963LA64-F1
#
_cell.length_a   1.000
_cell.length_b   1.000
_cell.length_c   1.000
_cell.angle_alpha   90.00
_cell.angle_beta   90.00
_cell.angle_gamma   90.00
#
_symmetry.space_group_name_H-M   'P 1'
#
loop_
_entity.id
_entity.type
_entity.pdbx_description
1 polymer ?
#
loop_
_entity_poly.entity_id
_entity_poly.type
_entity_poly.pdbx_seq_one_letter_code
_entity_poly.pdbx_strand_id
1 'polypeptide(L)'
;MEQHQHLNERRIADAWADLQAHANDGNTLEADAYRLAFADPEFLLRRETRGIRFQLELLKPDLAQHDLGIDNTIVVFGSARLRKAEEASELLAKAEAEG
;
A
#
# COMPACT_ATOMS: atom_id res chain seq x y z
N MET A 1 4.74 -38.56 5.17
CA MET A 1 4.49 -37.15 5.54
C MET A 1 5.28 -36.30 4.57
N GLU A 2 4.59 -35.68 3.60
CA GLU A 2 5.03 -34.54 2.78
C GLU A 2 3.94 -34.36 1.72
N GLN A 3 2.89 -33.60 2.06
CA GLN A 3 1.92 -33.14 1.07
C GLN A 3 2.41 -31.80 0.54
N HIS A 4 3.34 -31.85 -0.43
CA HIS A 4 3.56 -30.72 -1.32
C HIS A 4 2.32 -30.56 -2.20
N GLN A 5 1.27 -29.91 -1.68
CA GLN A 5 0.18 -29.45 -2.52
C GLN A 5 0.77 -28.38 -3.45
N HIS A 6 1.05 -28.78 -4.70
CA HIS A 6 1.31 -27.85 -5.78
C HIS A 6 0.23 -26.77 -5.73
N LEU A 7 0.63 -25.52 -5.47
CA LEU A 7 -0.22 -24.35 -5.59
C LEU A 7 -0.61 -24.26 -7.08
N ASN A 8 -1.69 -24.95 -7.45
CA ASN A 8 -2.22 -24.97 -8.80
C ASN A 8 -2.58 -23.53 -9.16
N GLU A 9 -2.10 -23.01 -10.30
CA GLU A 9 -2.37 -21.63 -10.75
C GLU A 9 -3.87 -21.29 -10.74
N ARG A 10 -4.73 -22.29 -10.95
CA ARG A 10 -6.19 -22.19 -10.76
C ARG A 10 -6.59 -21.68 -9.37
N ARG A 11 -6.00 -22.20 -8.30
CA ARG A 11 -6.30 -21.75 -6.93
C ARG A 11 -5.95 -20.28 -6.69
N ILE A 12 -4.92 -19.75 -7.37
CA ILE A 12 -4.56 -18.33 -7.25
C ILE A 12 -5.58 -17.48 -7.99
N ALA A 13 -5.95 -17.85 -9.22
CA ALA A 13 -6.97 -17.15 -10.00
C ALA A 13 -8.34 -17.16 -9.29
N ASP A 14 -8.72 -18.31 -8.73
CA ASP A 14 -9.97 -18.48 -7.98
C ASP A 14 -10.01 -17.58 -6.74
N ALA A 15 -8.89 -17.48 -6.00
CA ALA A 15 -8.82 -16.64 -4.80
C ALA A 15 -9.00 -15.13 -5.06
N TRP A 16 -8.52 -14.63 -6.21
CA TRP A 16 -8.78 -13.24 -6.63
C TRP A 16 -10.23 -13.03 -7.08
N ALA A 17 -10.82 -14.01 -7.76
CA ALA A 17 -12.22 -13.95 -8.18
C ALA A 17 -13.17 -13.90 -6.97
N ASP A 18 -12.91 -14.73 -5.95
CA ASP A 18 -13.68 -14.76 -4.70
C ASP A 18 -13.61 -13.42 -3.96
N LEU A 19 -12.42 -12.83 -3.85
CA LEU A 19 -12.22 -11.50 -3.27
C LEU A 19 -13.04 -10.43 -3.99
N GLN A 20 -13.01 -10.43 -5.33
CA GLN A 20 -13.69 -9.46 -6.16
C GLN A 20 -15.22 -9.58 -6.03
N ALA A 21 -15.75 -10.80 -5.98
CA ALA A 21 -17.17 -11.05 -5.79
C ALA A 21 -17.68 -10.47 -4.47
N HIS A 22 -16.96 -10.73 -3.37
CA HIS A 22 -17.31 -10.18 -2.05
C HIS A 22 -17.29 -8.64 -2.01
N ALA A 23 -16.31 -8.01 -2.66
CA ALA A 23 -16.21 -6.55 -2.74
C ALA A 23 -17.37 -5.93 -3.53
N ASN A 24 -17.80 -6.56 -4.63
CA ASN A 24 -18.88 -6.06 -5.48
C ASN A 24 -20.25 -6.14 -4.79
N ASP A 25 -20.46 -7.16 -3.95
CA ASP A 25 -21.73 -7.38 -3.26
C ASP A 25 -21.87 -6.54 -1.97
N GLY A 26 -20.82 -5.82 -1.57
CA GLY A 26 -20.81 -5.01 -0.34
C GLY A 26 -20.90 -5.82 0.96
N ASN A 27 -20.69 -7.14 0.88
CA ASN A 27 -20.76 -8.05 2.00
C ASN A 27 -19.47 -8.01 2.83
N THR A 28 -19.60 -8.15 4.14
CA THR A 28 -18.45 -8.32 5.03
C THR A 28 -17.79 -9.67 4.79
N LEU A 29 -16.45 -9.69 4.80
CA LEU A 29 -15.69 -10.93 4.72
C LEU A 29 -15.76 -11.63 6.09
N GLU A 30 -16.43 -12.78 6.11
CA GLU A 30 -16.46 -13.68 7.26
C GLU A 30 -15.18 -14.53 7.32
N ALA A 31 -14.90 -15.04 8.53
CA ALA A 31 -13.78 -15.91 8.82
C ALA A 31 -13.86 -17.23 8.07
N ASP A 32 -12.88 -17.44 7.19
CA ASP A 32 -12.74 -18.65 6.40
C ASP A 32 -11.30 -19.17 6.45
N ALA A 33 -11.10 -20.28 7.17
CA ALA A 33 -9.79 -20.92 7.32
C ALA A 33 -9.24 -21.52 6.02
N TYR A 34 -10.06 -21.68 4.99
CA TYR A 34 -9.65 -22.23 3.69
C TYR A 34 -9.24 -21.14 2.70
N ARG A 35 -9.50 -19.85 3.00
CA ARG A 35 -9.06 -18.74 2.16
C ARG A 35 -7.54 -18.64 2.18
N LEU A 36 -6.94 -18.45 1.02
CA LEU A 36 -5.49 -18.26 0.94
C LEU A 36 -5.10 -16.94 1.61
N ALA A 37 -4.09 -16.98 2.47
CA ALA A 37 -3.70 -15.84 3.31
C ALA A 37 -3.39 -14.55 2.53
N PHE A 38 -2.87 -14.64 1.30
CA PHE A 38 -2.60 -13.46 0.46
C PHE A 38 -3.88 -12.83 -0.12
N ALA A 39 -4.97 -13.59 -0.17
CA ALA A 39 -6.28 -13.20 -0.69
C ALA A 39 -7.33 -13.11 0.44
N ASP A 40 -6.89 -13.02 1.70
CA ASP A 40 -7.77 -12.92 2.85
C ASP A 40 -7.61 -11.57 3.57
N PRO A 41 -8.40 -10.54 3.18
CA PRO A 41 -8.36 -9.23 3.83
C PRO A 41 -8.68 -9.27 5.31
N GLU A 42 -9.57 -10.17 5.75
CA GLU A 42 -9.92 -10.24 7.17
C GLU A 42 -8.69 -10.66 7.99
N PHE A 43 -7.99 -11.72 7.56
CA PHE A 43 -6.70 -12.11 8.14
C PHE A 43 -5.64 -11.00 8.01
N LEU A 44 -5.49 -10.43 6.82
CA LEU A 44 -4.49 -9.41 6.54
C LEU A 44 -4.74 -8.10 7.29
N LEU A 45 -5.94 -7.81 7.78
CA LEU A 45 -6.23 -6.59 8.55
C LEU A 45 -6.05 -6.77 10.07
N ARG A 46 -5.87 -8.00 10.55
CA ARG A 46 -5.62 -8.29 11.96
C ARG A 46 -4.38 -7.59 12.50
N ARG A 47 -4.30 -7.48 13.83
CA ARG A 47 -3.18 -6.78 14.50
C ARG A 47 -1.88 -7.59 14.36
N GLU A 48 -1.99 -8.90 14.43
CA GLU A 48 -0.91 -9.89 14.34
C GLU A 48 -0.19 -9.82 12.99
N THR A 49 -0.93 -9.53 11.91
CA THR A 49 -0.38 -9.43 10.55
C THR A 49 0.21 -8.06 10.23
N ARG A 50 0.18 -7.10 11.16
CA ARG A 50 0.69 -5.73 10.94
C ARG A 50 2.16 -5.69 10.54
N GLY A 51 3.00 -6.53 11.15
CA GLY A 51 4.44 -6.61 10.81
C GLY A 51 4.67 -7.06 9.37
N ILE A 52 3.90 -8.04 8.91
CA ILE A 52 3.95 -8.55 7.54
C ILE A 52 3.49 -7.45 6.57
N ARG A 53 2.40 -6.73 6.87
CA ARG A 53 1.95 -5.60 6.05
C ARG A 53 3.05 -4.53 5.92
N PHE A 54 3.70 -4.16 7.03
CA PHE A 54 4.82 -3.21 6.97
C PHE A 54 5.97 -3.69 6.09
N GLN A 55 6.35 -4.96 6.20
CA GLN A 55 7.39 -5.53 5.34
C GLN A 55 7.00 -5.44 3.86
N LEU A 56 5.75 -5.76 3.52
CA LEU A 56 5.26 -5.65 2.14
C LEU A 56 5.25 -4.19 1.65
N GLU A 57 4.83 -3.24 2.48
CA GLU A 57 4.83 -1.81 2.11
C GLU A 57 6.25 -1.25 1.92
N LEU A 58 7.26 -1.80 2.61
CA LEU A 58 8.67 -1.46 2.38
C LEU A 58 9.25 -2.17 1.15
N LEU A 59 8.84 -3.42 0.90
CA LEU A 59 9.35 -4.22 -0.22
C LEU A 59 8.86 -3.71 -1.58
N LYS A 60 7.60 -3.23 -1.67
CA LYS A 60 7.05 -2.68 -2.92
C LYS A 60 7.95 -1.60 -3.56
N PRO A 61 8.31 -0.51 -2.85
CA PRO A 61 9.18 0.52 -3.44
C PRO A 61 10.61 0.03 -3.66
N ASP A 62 11.12 -0.90 -2.84
CA ASP A 62 12.46 -1.48 -3.01
C ASP A 62 12.58 -2.25 -4.34
N LEU A 63 11.62 -3.13 -4.63
CA LEU A 63 11.53 -3.83 -5.91
C LEU A 63 11.40 -2.86 -7.09
N ALA A 64 10.55 -1.84 -6.94
CA ALA A 64 10.37 -0.84 -7.99
C ALA A 64 11.66 -0.02 -8.26
N GLN A 65 12.44 0.31 -7.22
CA GLN A 65 13.72 1.00 -7.38
C GLN A 65 14.76 0.10 -8.06
N HIS A 66 14.81 -1.17 -7.66
CA HIS A 66 15.70 -2.17 -8.27
C HIS A 66 15.38 -2.38 -9.75
N ASP A 67 14.11 -2.54 -10.12
CA ASP A 67 13.68 -2.71 -11.52
C ASP A 67 14.01 -1.50 -12.40
N LEU A 68 14.09 -0.31 -11.80
CA LEU A 68 14.50 0.93 -12.46
C LEU A 68 16.02 1.16 -12.46
N GLY A 69 16.81 0.26 -11.86
CA GLY A 69 18.26 0.39 -11.77
C GLY A 69 18.74 1.54 -10.87
N ILE A 70 17.96 1.89 -9.84
CA ILE A 70 18.32 2.94 -8.89
C ILE A 70 19.23 2.35 -7.79
N ASP A 71 20.54 2.62 -7.89
CA ASP A 71 21.52 2.15 -6.89
C ASP A 71 21.66 3.08 -5.68
N ASN A 72 21.39 4.38 -5.86
CA ASN A 72 21.62 5.40 -4.84
C ASN A 72 20.47 6.43 -4.81
N THR A 73 19.99 6.74 -3.61
CA THR A 73 18.89 7.68 -3.39
C THR A 73 19.30 8.78 -2.42
N ILE A 74 19.02 10.04 -2.77
CA ILE A 74 19.16 11.19 -1.86
C ILE A 74 17.77 11.57 -1.34
N VAL A 75 17.58 11.51 -0.03
CA VAL A 75 16.32 11.89 0.62
C VAL A 75 16.40 13.33 1.09
N VAL A 76 15.50 14.18 0.60
CA VAL A 76 15.38 15.59 1.00
C VAL A 76 14.07 15.78 1.77
N PHE A 77 14.16 16.33 2.97
CA PHE A 77 13.00 16.69 3.77
C PHE A 77 12.73 18.20 3.72
N GLY A 78 11.45 18.58 3.78
CA GLY A 78 11.01 19.97 3.76
C GLY A 78 9.63 20.13 4.38
N SER A 79 9.23 21.38 4.66
CA SER A 79 7.90 21.66 5.21
C SER A 79 6.82 21.40 4.17
N ALA A 80 5.82 20.57 4.50
CA ALA A 80 4.61 20.39 3.70
C ALA A 80 3.73 21.65 3.61
N ARG A 81 4.05 22.69 4.39
CA ARG A 81 3.33 23.98 4.43
C ARG A 81 4.07 25.10 3.70
N LEU A 82 5.22 24.82 3.09
CA LEU A 82 5.94 25.83 2.33
C LEU A 82 5.08 26.24 1.13
N ARG A 83 4.77 27.55 1.03
CA ARG A 83 4.06 28.11 -0.12
C ARG A 83 5.01 28.23 -1.29
N LYS A 84 4.47 28.29 -2.51
CA LYS A 84 5.27 28.64 -3.69
C LYS A 84 5.84 30.04 -3.52
N ALA A 85 7.02 30.29 -4.08
CA ALA A 85 7.71 31.56 -3.91
C ALA A 85 6.83 32.76 -4.31
N GLU A 86 6.14 32.67 -5.44
CA GLU A 86 5.24 33.72 -5.94
C GLU A 86 4.07 33.99 -4.97
N GLU A 87 3.38 32.95 -4.51
CA GLU A 87 2.30 33.06 -3.52
C GLU A 87 2.80 33.67 -2.19
N ALA A 88 4.00 33.29 -1.75
CA ALA A 88 4.60 33.85 -0.55
C ALA A 88 4.93 35.34 -0.73
N SER A 89 5.44 35.74 -1.89
CA SER A 89 5.75 37.14 -2.21
C SER A 89 4.50 38.00 -2.30
N GLU A 90 3.43 37.50 -2.93
CA GLU A 90 2.14 38.20 -3.00
C GLU A 90 1.54 38.42 -1.60
N LEU A 91 1.55 37.37 -0.76
CA LEU A 91 1.05 37.46 0.61
C LEU A 91 1.86 38.45 1.45
N LEU A 92 3.19 38.47 1.26
CA LEU A 92 4.07 39.42 1.95
C LEU A 92 3.75 40.86 1.51
N ALA A 93 3.71 41.13 0.21
CA ALA A 93 3.41 42.46 -0.32
C ALA A 93 2.03 42.96 0.13
N LYS A 94 1.03 42.07 0.18
CA LYS A 94 -0.29 42.40 0.70
C LYS A 94 -0.24 42.76 2.19
N ALA A 95 0.44 41.96 3.01
CA ALA A 95 0.56 42.22 4.44
C ALA A 95 1.31 43.53 4.73
N GLU A 96 2.32 43.86 3.93
CA GLU A 96 3.07 45.13 4.01
C GLU A 96 2.22 46.34 3.59
N ALA A 97 1.29 46.17 2.65
CA ALA A 97 0.39 47.25 2.21
C ALA A 97 -0.79 47.49 3.17
N GLU A 98 -1.19 46.48 3.94
CA GLU A 98 -2.30 46.53 4.90
C GLU A 98 -1.87 46.94 6.32
N GLY A 99 -0.56 46.93 6.62
CA GLY A 99 0.03 47.33 7.91
C GLY A 99 0.51 48.76 7.94
#